data_AF-A0A850BH90-F1
#
_entry.id   AF-A0A850BH90-F1
#
_cell.length_a   1.000
_cell.length_b   1.000
_cell.length_c   1.000
_cell.angle_alpha   90.00
_cell.angle_beta   90.00
_cell.angle_gamma   90.00
#
_symmetry.space_group_name_H-M   'P 1'
#
loop_
_entity.id
_entity.type
_entity.pdbx_description
1 polymer ?
#
loop_
_entity_poly.entity_id
_entity_poly.type
_entity_poly.pdbx_seq_one_letter_code
_entity_poly.pdbx_strand_id
1 'polypeptide(L)'
;MIDASTESPNVFMFTITLAPGVVAEALDARLLAQSGAFGLAARPELAPEVFEHRILRGAGAERVWQIAFAGFDVPLSEHDASDTLSDALLAEVRERVATFGEVTGTAAYIDLSLPPPGPDCGREPGGPLSFDRDAAHWEDYASGSGKTEAGDELPDDILDAITQTRSSVPAEPGLKPWGKGHMYFGHTDKPHLAYLKAYFEERAAPASPSDRRKINAFRVFQSREGSTASINTYDNQIVTWGTGWGGLGLLGKVMGLSVTNRVVRDRLGGAGVRYRSKNVYDVVDLSSKRVVTGSRPALEVMRASLPLLYLLIHIARDPGTRDAVTEAQLRAFMEGSANIPRSDEIATQALFNLVTHLKHWAPGYVIGCLEWALPKAGGTEPSIDRDRVLAPLIGRYFYGKARKYKWIPDWKQFQLYWKHMKEDGLDCLNDPFITASAPPAGDPFLDAGPPPGGDTPAVTPVLKNKPLAGVSELESVARGAAGALRKGAKGAGVKAVQQALIQLEYQVDGGVDGDFGPGVERAVKAFQDKYDLKVDGVVGAITLKAMDEKLGAQSRP
;
A
#
# COMPACT_ATOMS: atom_id res chain seq x y z
N MET A 1 4.15 23.32 31.65
CA MET A 1 5.29 22.39 31.46
C MET A 1 4.71 21.07 31.01
N ILE A 2 4.71 20.87 29.69
CA ILE A 2 4.30 19.64 29.03
C ILE A 2 5.61 18.93 28.67
N ASP A 3 5.65 17.65 28.95
CA ASP A 3 6.81 16.75 28.84
C ASP A 3 7.27 16.59 27.38
N ALA A 4 8.58 16.74 27.18
CA ALA A 4 9.28 16.82 25.91
C ALA A 4 9.77 15.45 25.43
N SER A 5 8.88 14.49 25.19
CA SER A 5 9.31 13.13 24.80
C SER A 5 8.53 12.43 23.68
N THR A 6 7.67 13.13 22.93
CA THR A 6 7.18 12.61 21.64
C THR A 6 7.19 13.69 20.56
N GLU A 7 8.38 14.04 20.11
CA GLU A 7 8.61 14.75 18.85
C GLU A 7 8.36 13.77 17.69
N SER A 8 7.33 13.99 16.87
CA SER A 8 7.18 13.30 15.57
C SER A 8 7.14 14.36 14.48
N PRO A 9 8.22 14.55 13.72
CA PRO A 9 8.26 15.62 12.72
C PRO A 9 7.33 15.30 11.55
N ASN A 10 6.79 16.34 10.91
CA ASN A 10 6.20 16.22 9.58
C ASN A 10 7.29 15.73 8.62
N VAL A 11 7.18 14.49 8.14
CA VAL A 11 8.15 13.87 7.25
C VAL A 11 7.62 13.89 5.82
N PHE A 12 8.30 14.56 4.91
CA PHE A 12 7.99 14.57 3.49
C PHE A 12 8.95 13.65 2.75
N MET A 13 8.43 12.78 1.89
CA MET A 13 9.18 11.81 1.11
C MET A 13 8.92 12.06 -0.37
N PHE A 14 10.00 12.17 -1.13
CA PHE A 14 9.99 12.41 -2.55
C PHE A 14 10.69 11.25 -3.25
N THR A 15 9.95 10.45 -3.98
CA THR A 15 10.49 9.39 -4.84
C THR A 15 11.06 10.03 -6.08
N ILE A 16 12.34 9.80 -6.33
CA ILE A 16 13.14 10.43 -7.37
C ILE A 16 13.70 9.32 -8.26
N THR A 17 13.41 9.44 -9.55
CA THR A 17 13.94 8.55 -10.59
C THR A 17 14.96 9.31 -11.42
N LEU A 18 16.07 8.65 -11.79
CA LEU A 18 17.12 9.28 -12.58
C LEU A 18 16.69 9.65 -14.00
N ALA A 19 17.17 10.80 -14.45
CA ALA A 19 17.14 11.15 -15.86
C ALA A 19 18.00 10.16 -16.66
N PRO A 20 17.61 9.82 -17.91
CA PRO A 20 18.40 8.91 -18.75
C PRO A 20 19.85 9.37 -18.91
N GLY A 21 20.82 8.48 -18.61
CA GLY A 21 22.26 8.76 -18.75
C GLY A 21 22.99 9.20 -17.47
N VAL A 22 22.29 9.34 -16.35
CA VAL A 22 22.90 9.60 -15.03
C VAL A 22 23.15 8.26 -14.29
N VAL A 23 24.33 8.09 -13.69
CA VAL A 23 24.69 6.88 -12.91
C VAL A 23 24.13 6.93 -11.48
N ALA A 24 23.76 5.77 -10.94
CA ALA A 24 23.04 5.65 -9.66
C ALA A 24 23.85 6.13 -8.46
N GLU A 25 25.17 5.96 -8.47
CA GLU A 25 26.07 6.46 -7.42
C GLU A 25 26.16 8.00 -7.40
N ALA A 26 25.96 8.67 -8.55
CA ALA A 26 25.95 10.12 -8.63
C ALA A 26 24.67 10.73 -8.03
N LEU A 27 23.58 9.97 -7.92
CA LEU A 27 22.32 10.45 -7.34
C LEU A 27 22.45 10.70 -5.83
N ASP A 28 23.03 9.76 -5.09
CA ASP A 28 23.22 9.88 -3.64
C ASP A 28 24.06 11.12 -3.31
N ALA A 29 25.17 11.32 -4.05
CA ALA A 29 26.03 12.48 -3.88
C ALA A 29 25.34 13.80 -4.24
N ARG A 30 24.52 13.82 -5.30
CA ARG A 30 23.77 15.02 -5.73
C ARG A 30 22.65 15.36 -4.75
N LEU A 31 21.89 14.37 -4.27
CA LEU A 31 20.85 14.59 -3.25
C LEU A 31 21.47 15.07 -1.93
N LEU A 32 22.61 14.50 -1.53
CA LEU A 32 23.33 14.93 -0.34
C LEU A 32 23.87 16.36 -0.49
N ALA A 33 24.42 16.71 -1.65
CA ALA A 33 24.84 18.08 -1.94
C ALA A 33 23.66 19.06 -1.92
N GLN A 34 22.50 18.66 -2.44
CA GLN A 34 21.28 19.49 -2.41
C GLN A 34 20.71 19.65 -1.00
N SER A 35 20.84 18.64 -0.11
CA SER A 35 20.42 18.77 1.29
C SER A 35 21.22 19.81 2.08
N GLY A 36 22.52 19.96 1.80
CA GLY A 36 23.36 20.94 2.52
C GLY A 36 23.07 22.41 2.17
N ALA A 37 22.34 22.66 1.08
CA ALA A 37 21.95 23.99 0.62
C ALA A 37 20.42 24.14 0.51
N PHE A 38 19.68 23.31 1.26
CA PHE A 38 18.23 23.27 1.20
C PHE A 38 17.62 24.46 1.93
N GLY A 39 16.65 25.11 1.31
CA GLY A 39 15.90 26.22 1.86
C GLY A 39 14.65 26.44 1.02
N LEU A 40 13.63 27.06 1.59
CA LEU A 40 12.37 27.30 0.88
C LEU A 40 12.26 28.77 0.52
N ALA A 41 12.33 29.10 -0.77
CA ALA A 41 12.21 30.49 -1.24
C ALA A 41 10.88 31.14 -0.83
N ALA A 42 9.80 30.34 -0.78
CA ALA A 42 8.49 30.77 -0.32
C ALA A 42 8.40 30.99 1.21
N ARG A 43 9.40 30.53 1.97
CA ARG A 43 9.45 30.56 3.45
C ARG A 43 10.89 30.89 3.92
N PRO A 44 11.43 32.09 3.59
CA PRO A 44 12.82 32.44 3.89
C PRO A 44 13.13 32.51 5.39
N GLU A 45 12.09 32.55 6.24
CA GLU A 45 12.21 32.50 7.70
C GLU A 45 12.60 31.12 8.24
N LEU A 46 12.47 30.05 7.45
CA LEU A 46 12.91 28.71 7.83
C LEU A 46 14.40 28.55 7.51
N ALA A 47 15.22 28.47 8.55
CA ALA A 47 16.66 28.27 8.41
C ALA A 47 16.98 26.88 7.82
N PRO A 48 18.02 26.72 6.97
CA PRO A 48 18.37 25.41 6.39
C PRO A 48 18.53 24.27 7.41
N GLU A 49 19.00 24.59 8.62
CA GLU A 49 19.29 23.63 9.69
C GLU A 49 18.04 22.96 10.27
N VAL A 50 16.85 23.51 9.99
CA VAL A 50 15.58 22.94 10.45
C VAL A 50 15.18 21.73 9.64
N PHE A 51 15.76 21.53 8.45
CA PHE A 51 15.42 20.43 7.56
C PHE A 51 16.36 19.24 7.80
N GLU A 52 15.83 18.15 8.37
CA GLU A 52 16.53 16.87 8.44
C GLU A 52 16.34 16.08 7.16
N HIS A 53 17.45 15.70 6.53
CA HIS A 53 17.41 14.98 5.28
C HIS A 53 17.84 13.52 5.46
N ARG A 54 17.10 12.60 4.84
CA ARG A 54 17.49 11.19 4.75
C ARG A 54 17.27 10.68 3.33
N ILE A 55 18.24 9.95 2.78
CA ILE A 55 18.16 9.37 1.44
C ILE A 55 17.99 7.85 1.59
N LEU A 56 16.86 7.32 1.15
CA LEU A 56 16.56 5.90 1.18
C LEU A 56 16.75 5.30 -0.22
N ARG A 57 17.40 4.14 -0.30
CA ARG A 57 17.66 3.44 -1.57
C ARG A 57 16.47 2.54 -1.93
N GLY A 58 15.84 2.81 -3.07
CA GLY A 58 14.77 1.99 -3.66
C GLY A 58 15.31 0.89 -4.56
N ALA A 59 14.42 0.19 -5.28
CA ALA A 59 14.81 -0.84 -6.23
C ALA A 59 15.47 -0.21 -7.49
N GLY A 60 16.71 -0.60 -7.80
CA GLY A 60 17.43 -0.09 -8.97
C GLY A 60 17.89 1.36 -8.82
N ALA A 61 17.44 2.23 -9.73
CA ALA A 61 17.85 3.64 -9.81
C ALA A 61 16.98 4.61 -8.99
N GLU A 62 15.95 4.11 -8.31
CA GLU A 62 15.05 4.91 -7.49
C GLU A 62 15.71 5.33 -6.16
N ARG A 63 15.53 6.59 -5.77
CA ARG A 63 15.84 7.08 -4.43
C ARG A 63 14.62 7.75 -3.82
N VAL A 64 14.47 7.64 -2.51
CA VAL A 64 13.49 8.42 -1.78
C VAL A 64 14.23 9.44 -0.94
N TRP A 65 14.03 10.73 -1.25
CA TRP A 65 14.53 11.83 -0.46
C TRP A 65 13.49 12.19 0.58
N GLN A 66 13.83 11.89 1.83
CA GLN A 66 13.05 12.22 3.01
C GLN A 66 13.54 13.57 3.57
N ILE A 67 12.61 14.45 3.91
CA ILE A 67 12.83 15.77 4.52
C ILE A 67 11.89 15.86 5.74
N ALA A 68 12.46 16.01 6.93
CA ALA A 68 11.74 16.18 8.19
C ALA A 68 12.13 17.51 8.85
N PHE A 69 11.43 17.93 9.89
CA PHE A 69 11.74 19.15 10.64
C PHE A 69 12.40 18.81 11.98
N ALA A 70 13.62 19.30 12.25
CA ALA A 70 14.28 19.15 13.56
C ALA A 70 13.94 20.31 14.50
N GLY A 71 13.61 19.99 15.75
CA GLY A 71 13.70 20.93 16.88
C GLY A 71 12.83 22.19 16.80
N PHE A 72 11.69 22.15 16.10
CA PHE A 72 10.79 23.29 15.95
C PHE A 72 9.49 23.14 16.76
N ASP A 73 9.43 23.86 17.89
CA ASP A 73 8.21 24.21 18.64
C ASP A 73 7.66 25.55 18.12
N VAL A 74 7.41 25.65 16.81
CA VAL A 74 6.70 26.81 16.27
C VAL A 74 5.26 26.39 16.04
N PRO A 75 4.28 26.99 16.75
CA PRO A 75 2.91 26.88 16.32
C PRO A 75 2.86 27.53 14.93
N LEU A 76 2.77 26.70 13.88
CA LEU A 76 2.30 27.17 12.59
C LEU A 76 0.98 27.88 12.90
N SER A 77 0.98 29.21 12.84
CA SER A 77 -0.16 30.00 13.30
C SER A 77 -1.44 29.50 12.62
N GLU A 78 -2.61 29.67 13.24
CA GLU A 78 -3.92 29.22 12.74
C GLU A 78 -4.26 29.69 11.30
N HIS A 79 -3.39 30.48 10.64
CA HIS A 79 -3.51 30.99 9.28
C HIS A 79 -2.42 30.53 8.29
N ASP A 80 -1.41 29.77 8.72
CA ASP A 80 -0.41 29.19 7.81
C ASP A 80 -0.82 27.76 7.44
N ALA A 81 -1.61 27.65 6.37
CA ALA A 81 -2.03 26.38 5.83
C ALA A 81 -0.81 25.52 5.48
N SER A 82 -0.72 24.34 6.10
CA SER A 82 0.25 23.27 5.78
C SER A 82 0.32 22.94 4.27
N ASP A 83 -0.69 23.32 3.48
CA ASP A 83 -0.70 23.34 2.01
C ASP A 83 0.45 24.14 1.40
N THR A 84 0.62 25.39 1.84
CA THR A 84 1.64 26.28 1.29
C THR A 84 3.04 25.71 1.51
N LEU A 85 3.25 24.98 2.61
CA LEU A 85 4.53 24.38 2.95
C LEU A 85 4.79 23.09 2.16
N SER A 86 3.80 22.19 2.04
CA SER A 86 3.95 20.97 1.25
C SER A 86 4.13 21.26 -0.24
N ASP A 87 3.37 22.23 -0.76
CA ASP A 87 3.47 22.66 -2.15
C ASP A 87 4.78 23.40 -2.41
N ALA A 88 5.23 24.25 -1.48
CA ALA A 88 6.55 24.88 -1.54
C ALA A 88 7.68 23.85 -1.51
N LEU A 89 7.61 22.84 -0.62
CA LEU A 89 8.58 21.75 -0.55
C LEU A 89 8.60 20.93 -1.84
N LEU A 90 7.43 20.59 -2.39
CA LEU A 90 7.35 19.85 -3.64
C LEU A 90 7.91 20.66 -4.82
N ALA A 91 7.58 21.95 -4.92
CA ALA A 91 8.11 22.84 -5.94
C ALA A 91 9.65 22.95 -5.84
N GLU A 92 10.16 23.19 -4.64
CA GLU A 92 11.59 23.30 -4.37
C GLU A 92 12.34 21.99 -4.70
N VAL A 93 11.81 20.84 -4.26
CA VAL A 93 12.42 19.54 -4.56
C VAL A 93 12.39 19.26 -6.06
N ARG A 94 11.27 19.54 -6.75
CA ARG A 94 11.17 19.38 -8.21
C ARG A 94 12.21 20.23 -8.94
N GLU A 95 12.37 21.49 -8.57
CA GLU A 95 13.36 22.39 -9.16
C GLU A 95 14.79 21.85 -8.97
N ARG A 96 15.12 21.43 -7.75
CA ARG A 96 16.46 20.94 -7.42
C ARG A 96 16.82 19.64 -8.12
N VAL A 97 15.86 18.73 -8.30
CA VAL A 97 16.12 17.44 -8.95
C VAL A 97 16.05 17.52 -10.47
N ALA A 98 15.43 18.56 -11.05
CA ALA A 98 15.15 18.65 -12.49
C ALA A 98 16.38 18.44 -13.40
N THR A 99 17.59 18.74 -12.92
CA THR A 99 18.83 18.57 -13.69
C THR A 99 19.38 17.14 -13.70
N PHE A 100 18.84 16.24 -12.90
CA PHE A 100 19.38 14.87 -12.74
C PHE A 100 18.35 13.79 -12.46
N GLY A 101 17.09 14.14 -12.25
CA GLY A 101 16.01 13.21 -12.01
C GLY A 101 14.65 13.88 -12.10
N GLU A 102 13.63 13.08 -11.83
CA GLU A 102 12.24 13.48 -11.81
C GLU A 102 11.61 12.98 -10.52
N VAL A 103 10.81 13.83 -9.88
CA VAL A 103 9.98 13.42 -8.74
C VAL A 103 8.80 12.61 -9.28
N THR A 104 8.86 11.29 -9.12
CA THR A 104 7.86 10.33 -9.61
C THR A 104 6.83 9.93 -8.55
N GLY A 105 7.07 10.30 -7.31
CA GLY A 105 6.16 10.08 -6.20
C GLY A 105 6.40 11.05 -5.06
N THR A 106 5.33 11.37 -4.35
CA THR A 106 5.37 12.21 -3.15
C THR A 106 4.56 11.52 -2.07
N ALA A 107 5.06 11.56 -0.84
CA ALA A 107 4.35 11.09 0.33
C ALA A 107 4.70 12.01 1.50
N ALA A 108 3.73 12.75 2.02
CA ALA A 108 3.86 13.38 3.32
C ALA A 108 3.33 12.42 4.39
N TYR A 109 4.10 12.28 5.46
CA TYR A 109 3.71 11.71 6.73
C TYR A 109 3.50 12.88 7.67
N ILE A 110 2.25 13.12 8.05
CA ILE A 110 1.95 13.99 9.18
C ILE A 110 2.25 13.24 10.47
N ASP A 111 2.54 14.00 11.52
CA ASP A 111 2.48 13.54 12.89
C ASP A 111 1.22 12.66 13.14
N LEU A 112 1.44 11.35 13.17
CA LEU A 112 0.48 10.31 13.53
C LEU A 112 0.87 9.79 14.92
N SER A 113 1.08 10.72 15.88
CA SER A 113 1.20 10.36 17.28
C SER A 113 -0.03 9.56 17.67
N LEU A 114 0.18 8.30 18.07
CA LEU A 114 -0.90 7.53 18.67
C LEU A 114 -1.32 8.27 19.94
N PRO A 115 -2.61 8.53 20.15
CA PRO A 115 -3.05 9.22 21.34
C PRO A 115 -2.52 8.50 22.58
N PRO A 116 -1.98 9.24 23.57
CA PRO A 116 -1.56 8.64 24.83
C PRO A 116 -2.75 7.90 25.46
N PRO A 117 -2.51 6.92 26.34
CA PRO A 117 -3.58 6.28 27.10
C PRO A 117 -4.49 7.37 27.70
N GLY A 118 -5.81 7.26 27.48
CA GLY A 118 -6.75 8.34 27.80
C GLY A 118 -6.70 8.80 29.27
N PRO A 119 -7.23 10.00 29.57
CA PRO A 119 -7.01 10.71 30.85
C PRO A 119 -7.47 9.95 32.12
N ASP A 120 -8.38 8.97 31.99
CA ASP A 120 -8.84 8.13 33.11
C ASP A 120 -7.97 6.88 33.36
N CYS A 121 -6.88 6.71 32.62
CA CYS A 121 -6.00 5.54 32.72
C CYS A 121 -4.78 5.83 33.61
N GLY A 122 -5.03 6.18 34.88
CA GLY A 122 -3.99 6.65 35.80
C GLY A 122 -2.79 5.70 35.96
N ARG A 123 -1.58 6.27 35.83
CA ARG A 123 -0.53 6.16 36.86
C ARG A 123 0.39 7.39 36.77
N GLU A 124 0.79 7.91 37.93
CA GLU A 124 1.62 9.11 38.09
C GLU A 124 2.93 9.09 37.27
N PRO A 125 3.43 10.25 36.80
CA PRO A 125 4.69 10.34 36.08
C PRO A 125 5.87 10.09 37.05
N GLY A 126 6.64 9.02 36.80
CA GLY A 126 7.91 8.76 37.49
C GLY A 126 8.23 7.30 37.86
N GLY A 127 7.36 6.33 37.59
CA GLY A 127 7.67 4.91 37.80
C GLY A 127 8.44 4.28 36.63
N PRO A 128 9.41 3.37 36.85
CA PRO A 128 10.06 2.65 35.75
C PRO A 128 9.02 1.87 34.93
N LEU A 129 9.35 1.58 33.66
CA LEU A 129 8.60 0.67 32.78
C LEU A 129 8.44 -0.69 33.47
N SER A 130 7.42 -0.82 34.30
CA SER A 130 7.06 -2.06 34.97
C SER A 130 6.30 -2.91 33.97
N PHE A 131 7.03 -3.81 33.31
CA PHE A 131 6.53 -5.18 33.22
C PHE A 131 6.26 -5.58 34.66
N ASP A 132 4.99 -5.64 35.06
CA ASP A 132 4.65 -6.13 36.39
C ASP A 132 5.19 -7.56 36.46
N ARG A 133 6.22 -7.76 37.28
CA ARG A 133 6.97 -9.02 37.43
C ARG A 133 6.19 -10.11 38.17
N ASP A 134 4.94 -9.83 38.54
CA ASP A 134 4.19 -10.63 39.52
C ASP A 134 2.87 -11.22 38.97
N ALA A 135 2.60 -11.12 37.66
CA ALA A 135 1.48 -11.83 37.01
C ALA A 135 2.01 -12.84 35.98
N ALA A 136 1.47 -14.05 36.02
CA ALA A 136 2.04 -15.22 35.37
C ALA A 136 2.32 -15.02 33.86
N HIS A 137 3.60 -15.14 33.49
CA HIS A 137 4.13 -14.88 32.15
C HIS A 137 3.85 -16.05 31.22
N TRP A 138 2.58 -16.26 30.85
CA TRP A 138 2.20 -17.26 29.84
C TRP A 138 3.03 -17.11 28.55
N GLU A 139 3.51 -15.90 28.28
CA GLU A 139 4.47 -15.54 27.23
C GLU A 139 5.76 -16.37 27.20
N ASP A 140 6.23 -16.83 28.36
CA ASP A 140 7.44 -17.66 28.51
C ASP A 140 7.24 -19.07 27.96
N TYR A 141 5.99 -19.55 27.91
CA TYR A 141 5.58 -20.83 27.35
C TYR A 141 5.44 -20.79 25.82
N ALA A 142 5.61 -19.61 25.20
CA ALA A 142 5.52 -19.45 23.76
C ALA A 142 6.74 -20.02 23.02
N SER A 143 6.53 -20.67 21.87
CA SER A 143 7.65 -21.25 21.14
C SER A 143 8.55 -20.22 20.46
N GLY A 144 9.87 -20.38 20.58
CA GLY A 144 10.86 -19.49 19.96
C GLY A 144 11.27 -18.25 20.77
N SER A 145 11.15 -18.26 22.10
CA SER A 145 11.72 -17.25 23.01
C SER A 145 13.07 -17.65 23.63
N GLY A 146 13.63 -18.81 23.27
CA GLY A 146 14.97 -19.23 23.69
C GLY A 146 15.06 -20.09 24.96
N LYS A 147 13.95 -20.66 25.44
CA LYS A 147 13.95 -21.68 26.52
C LYS A 147 13.27 -22.99 26.08
N THR A 148 13.61 -24.06 26.80
CA THR A 148 13.10 -25.44 26.63
C THR A 148 11.64 -25.65 27.01
N GLU A 149 11.00 -24.66 27.65
CA GLU A 149 9.60 -24.69 28.13
C GLU A 149 8.58 -24.21 27.08
N ALA A 150 9.08 -23.83 25.90
CA ALA A 150 8.31 -23.47 24.72
C ALA A 150 7.42 -24.63 24.26
N GLY A 151 6.14 -24.55 24.60
CA GLY A 151 5.14 -25.55 24.24
C GLY A 151 4.75 -26.51 25.34
N ASP A 152 5.18 -26.35 26.60
CA ASP A 152 4.62 -27.08 27.75
C ASP A 152 3.20 -26.61 28.09
N GLU A 153 2.45 -27.44 28.83
CA GLU A 153 1.12 -27.04 29.30
C GLU A 153 1.23 -25.88 30.30
N LEU A 154 0.35 -24.90 30.13
CA LEU A 154 0.28 -23.79 31.07
C LEU A 154 -0.34 -24.27 32.39
N PRO A 155 0.15 -23.76 33.53
CA PRO A 155 -0.49 -23.95 34.83
C PRO A 155 -1.97 -23.50 34.83
N ASP A 156 -2.80 -24.19 35.61
CA ASP A 156 -4.26 -23.97 35.63
C ASP A 156 -4.64 -22.56 36.11
N ASP A 157 -3.87 -21.94 37.02
CA ASP A 157 -4.10 -20.57 37.49
C ASP A 157 -3.93 -19.53 36.36
N ILE A 158 -2.99 -19.76 35.44
CA ILE A 158 -2.82 -18.91 34.26
C ILE A 158 -4.01 -19.09 33.30
N LEU A 159 -4.41 -20.34 33.07
CA LEU A 159 -5.55 -20.66 32.20
C LEU A 159 -6.86 -20.08 32.73
N ASP A 160 -7.05 -20.12 34.05
CA ASP A 160 -8.21 -19.53 34.73
C ASP A 160 -8.22 -18.00 34.60
N ALA A 161 -7.07 -17.33 34.81
CA ALA A 161 -6.95 -15.88 34.63
C ALA A 161 -7.24 -15.44 33.18
N ILE A 162 -6.75 -16.20 32.19
CA ILE A 162 -7.04 -15.94 30.77
C ILE A 162 -8.51 -16.19 30.46
N THR A 163 -9.10 -17.27 31.00
CA THR A 163 -10.52 -17.59 30.81
C THR A 163 -11.42 -16.51 31.41
N GLN A 164 -11.07 -16.01 32.60
CA GLN A 164 -11.76 -14.90 33.25
C GLN A 164 -11.65 -13.62 32.43
N THR A 165 -10.46 -13.29 31.91
CA THR A 165 -10.26 -12.10 31.06
C THR A 165 -11.06 -12.19 29.77
N ARG A 166 -11.05 -13.34 29.09
CA ARG A 166 -11.85 -13.57 27.88
C ARG A 166 -13.36 -13.46 28.13
N SER A 167 -13.80 -13.77 29.34
CA SER A 167 -15.21 -13.71 29.76
C SER A 167 -15.59 -12.38 30.43
N SER A 168 -14.66 -11.43 30.53
CA SER A 168 -14.89 -10.14 31.20
C SER A 168 -15.77 -9.18 30.41
N VAL A 169 -15.90 -9.40 29.10
CA VAL A 169 -16.76 -8.62 28.22
C VAL A 169 -18.05 -9.39 27.90
N PRO A 170 -19.19 -8.69 27.73
CA PRO A 170 -20.42 -9.35 27.35
C PRO A 170 -20.31 -9.96 25.95
N ALA A 171 -21.13 -10.98 25.67
CA ALA A 171 -21.25 -11.50 24.32
C ALA A 171 -21.76 -10.41 23.37
N GLU A 172 -21.18 -10.31 22.16
CA GLU A 172 -21.61 -9.34 21.14
C GLU A 172 -22.72 -9.96 20.27
N PRO A 173 -24.00 -9.54 20.41
CA PRO A 173 -25.10 -10.16 19.69
C PRO A 173 -25.01 -9.96 18.17
N GLY A 174 -24.29 -8.92 17.72
CA GLY A 174 -24.06 -8.64 16.32
C GLY A 174 -23.06 -9.57 15.64
N LEU A 175 -22.23 -10.31 16.38
CA LEU A 175 -21.29 -11.27 15.80
C LEU A 175 -22.07 -12.54 15.43
N LYS A 176 -22.30 -12.75 14.13
CA LYS A 176 -23.12 -13.86 13.62
C LYS A 176 -22.27 -14.92 12.94
N PRO A 177 -22.66 -16.21 13.02
CA PRO A 177 -22.06 -17.25 12.19
C PRO A 177 -22.20 -16.93 10.70
N TRP A 178 -21.13 -17.13 9.95
CA TRP A 178 -21.11 -16.96 8.49
C TRP A 178 -20.11 -17.93 7.87
N GLY A 179 -20.57 -18.78 6.94
CA GLY A 179 -19.73 -19.84 6.39
C GLY A 179 -19.13 -20.73 7.50
N LYS A 180 -17.79 -20.84 7.53
CA LYS A 180 -17.03 -21.59 8.55
C LYS A 180 -16.54 -20.73 9.72
N GLY A 181 -17.03 -19.50 9.85
CA GLY A 181 -16.55 -18.55 10.86
C GLY A 181 -17.68 -17.64 11.33
N HIS A 182 -17.30 -16.42 11.64
CA HIS A 182 -18.17 -15.38 12.16
C HIS A 182 -17.91 -14.05 11.45
N MET A 183 -18.92 -13.19 11.48
CA MET A 183 -18.87 -11.87 10.86
C MET A 183 -19.59 -10.86 11.75
N TYR A 184 -18.94 -9.71 11.94
CA TYR A 184 -19.45 -8.52 12.60
C TYR A 184 -19.00 -7.30 11.81
N PHE A 185 -19.95 -6.49 11.34
CA PHE A 185 -19.63 -5.25 10.61
C PHE A 185 -19.68 -4.00 11.50
N GLY A 186 -20.39 -4.05 12.63
CA GLY A 186 -20.65 -2.88 13.47
C GLY A 186 -21.66 -1.87 12.91
N HIS A 187 -22.33 -2.15 11.78
CA HIS A 187 -23.32 -1.22 11.18
C HIS A 187 -24.49 -0.85 12.10
N THR A 188 -24.81 -1.70 13.08
CA THR A 188 -25.90 -1.45 14.04
C THR A 188 -25.45 -0.70 15.29
N ASP A 189 -24.14 -0.51 15.47
CA ASP A 189 -23.56 0.14 16.64
C ASP A 189 -23.49 1.65 16.46
N LYS A 190 -24.67 2.30 16.56
CA LYS A 190 -24.81 3.75 16.35
C LYS A 190 -23.86 4.59 17.23
N PRO A 191 -23.64 4.27 18.52
CA PRO A 191 -22.68 5.01 19.35
C PRO A 191 -21.25 4.99 18.79
N HIS A 192 -20.75 3.82 18.38
CA HIS A 192 -19.40 3.71 17.83
C HIS A 192 -19.28 4.37 16.45
N LEU A 193 -20.30 4.26 15.61
CA LEU A 193 -20.33 4.96 14.32
C LEU A 193 -20.35 6.49 14.49
N ALA A 194 -21.08 7.00 15.47
CA ALA A 194 -21.09 8.42 15.81
C ALA A 194 -19.73 8.88 16.34
N TYR A 195 -19.09 8.07 17.18
CA TYR A 195 -17.71 8.30 17.62
C TYR A 195 -16.75 8.37 16.42
N LEU A 196 -16.75 7.37 15.53
CA LEU A 196 -15.84 7.34 14.37
C LEU A 196 -16.05 8.57 13.47
N LYS A 197 -17.31 8.97 13.25
CA LYS A 197 -17.62 10.18 12.48
C LYS A 197 -16.99 11.41 13.14
N ALA A 198 -17.22 11.62 14.44
CA ALA A 198 -16.67 12.75 15.19
C ALA A 198 -15.14 12.73 15.22
N TYR A 199 -14.55 11.57 15.53
CA TYR A 199 -13.10 11.37 15.60
C TYR A 199 -12.42 11.72 14.27
N PHE A 200 -12.94 11.23 13.14
CA PHE A 200 -12.34 11.55 11.84
C PHE A 200 -12.60 12.99 11.40
N GLU A 201 -13.73 13.62 11.79
CA GLU A 201 -13.98 15.04 11.53
C GLU A 201 -12.99 15.92 12.30
N GLU A 202 -12.79 15.63 13.60
CA GLU A 202 -11.80 16.30 14.45
C GLU A 202 -10.38 16.07 13.93
N ARG A 203 -10.03 14.85 13.54
CA ARG A 203 -8.71 14.51 13.00
C ARG A 203 -8.44 15.18 11.65
N ALA A 204 -9.46 15.32 10.80
CA ALA A 204 -9.37 15.90 9.47
C ALA A 204 -9.27 17.43 9.49
N ALA A 205 -9.82 18.10 10.51
CA ALA A 205 -9.87 19.55 10.60
C ALA A 205 -8.47 20.21 10.58
N PRO A 206 -7.51 19.83 11.45
CA PRO A 206 -6.17 20.41 11.45
C PRO A 206 -5.22 19.76 10.42
N ALA A 207 -5.65 18.69 9.72
CA ALA A 207 -4.79 17.96 8.78
C ALA A 207 -4.53 18.76 7.50
N SER A 208 -3.36 18.55 6.88
CA SER A 208 -3.08 19.01 5.52
C SER A 208 -4.12 18.44 4.55
N PRO A 209 -4.49 19.12 3.46
CA PRO A 209 -5.36 18.57 2.42
C PRO A 209 -5.00 17.21 1.89
N SER A 210 -3.70 16.88 1.73
CA SER A 210 -3.29 15.53 1.33
C SER A 210 -3.76 14.48 2.33
N ASP A 211 -3.58 14.74 3.63
CA ASP A 211 -3.94 13.79 4.68
C ASP A 211 -5.42 13.86 5.05
N ARG A 212 -6.02 15.05 5.05
CA ARG A 212 -7.47 15.26 5.15
C ARG A 212 -8.19 14.44 4.10
N ARG A 213 -7.67 14.39 2.87
CA ARG A 213 -8.21 13.55 1.79
C ARG A 213 -8.15 12.06 2.13
N LYS A 214 -7.04 11.58 2.70
CA LYS A 214 -6.87 10.18 3.14
C LYS A 214 -7.76 9.84 4.34
N ILE A 215 -7.86 10.73 5.33
CA ILE A 215 -8.74 10.60 6.50
C ILE A 215 -10.20 10.54 6.04
N ASN A 216 -10.61 11.43 5.13
CA ASN A 216 -11.95 11.40 4.55
C ASN A 216 -12.22 10.12 3.76
N ALA A 217 -11.24 9.61 3.00
CA ALA A 217 -11.37 8.34 2.33
C ALA A 217 -11.54 7.18 3.32
N PHE A 218 -10.80 7.18 4.43
CA PHE A 218 -10.96 6.19 5.50
C PHE A 218 -12.33 6.30 6.18
N ARG A 219 -12.79 7.51 6.50
CA ARG A 219 -14.14 7.73 7.05
C ARG A 219 -15.24 7.18 6.15
N VAL A 220 -15.16 7.46 4.85
CA VAL A 220 -16.11 6.94 3.85
C VAL A 220 -16.03 5.42 3.77
N PHE A 221 -14.82 4.87 3.74
CA PHE A 221 -14.58 3.43 3.77
C PHE A 221 -15.27 2.76 4.96
N GLN A 222 -15.06 3.31 6.17
CA GLN A 222 -15.68 2.78 7.39
C GLN A 222 -17.21 2.92 7.38
N SER A 223 -17.75 3.99 6.82
CA SER A 223 -19.21 4.17 6.74
C SER A 223 -19.92 3.18 5.82
N ARG A 224 -19.20 2.61 4.84
CA ARG A 224 -19.75 1.73 3.80
C ARG A 224 -19.54 0.25 4.08
N GLU A 225 -18.41 -0.08 4.65
CA GLU A 225 -17.94 -1.48 4.67
C GLU A 225 -17.78 -2.08 6.07
N GLY A 226 -17.84 -1.23 7.10
CA GLY A 226 -17.81 -1.65 8.49
C GLY A 226 -16.96 -0.73 9.35
N SER A 227 -17.01 -0.93 10.65
CA SER A 227 -16.30 -0.10 11.61
C SER A 227 -14.88 -0.58 11.93
N THR A 228 -14.16 0.18 12.76
CA THR A 228 -12.85 -0.25 13.31
C THR A 228 -12.99 -1.47 14.22
N ALA A 229 -14.20 -1.79 14.67
CA ALA A 229 -14.52 -2.95 15.47
C ALA A 229 -14.96 -4.17 14.65
N SER A 230 -14.97 -4.08 13.31
CA SER A 230 -15.39 -5.19 12.44
C SER A 230 -14.55 -6.45 12.66
N ILE A 231 -15.19 -7.62 12.53
CA ILE A 231 -14.55 -8.94 12.56
C ILE A 231 -15.06 -9.76 11.37
N ASN A 232 -14.16 -10.40 10.64
CA ASN A 232 -14.48 -11.45 9.67
C ASN A 232 -13.53 -12.63 9.91
N THR A 233 -14.07 -13.84 10.02
CA THR A 233 -13.28 -15.07 10.18
C THR A 233 -13.70 -16.20 9.23
N TYR A 234 -14.43 -15.91 8.16
CA TYR A 234 -15.02 -16.93 7.29
C TYR A 234 -14.20 -17.24 6.03
N ASP A 235 -13.34 -16.32 5.60
CA ASP A 235 -12.58 -16.42 4.37
C ASP A 235 -11.14 -16.92 4.58
N ASN A 236 -10.31 -16.81 3.53
CA ASN A 236 -8.93 -17.30 3.54
C ASN A 236 -7.95 -16.43 4.34
N GLN A 237 -8.37 -15.27 4.84
CA GLN A 237 -7.58 -14.39 5.72
C GLN A 237 -7.63 -14.81 7.19
N ILE A 238 -8.45 -15.82 7.54
CA ILE A 238 -8.61 -16.47 8.86
C ILE A 238 -9.26 -15.57 9.93
N VAL A 239 -8.68 -14.40 10.18
CA VAL A 239 -9.23 -13.37 11.08
C VAL A 239 -8.97 -12.00 10.48
N THR A 240 -9.96 -11.13 10.49
CA THR A 240 -9.79 -9.69 10.28
C THR A 240 -10.17 -8.95 11.55
N TRP A 241 -9.46 -7.85 11.85
CA TRP A 241 -9.85 -6.94 12.92
C TRP A 241 -9.86 -5.51 12.40
N GLY A 242 -11.05 -4.93 12.35
CA GLY A 242 -11.38 -3.80 11.50
C GLY A 242 -11.67 -4.21 10.05
N THR A 243 -12.05 -3.23 9.24
CA THR A 243 -12.50 -3.43 7.86
C THR A 243 -11.30 -3.71 6.94
N GLY A 244 -11.23 -4.94 6.42
CA GLY A 244 -10.25 -5.35 5.40
C GLY A 244 -8.82 -5.64 5.90
N TRP A 245 -8.58 -5.65 7.20
CA TRP A 245 -7.28 -6.00 7.80
C TRP A 245 -7.13 -7.51 8.03
N GLY A 246 -6.84 -8.26 6.95
CA GLY A 246 -6.72 -9.73 7.01
C GLY A 246 -5.48 -10.27 7.73
N GLY A 247 -5.66 -11.37 8.48
CA GLY A 247 -4.68 -11.99 9.36
C GLY A 247 -3.44 -12.54 8.67
N LEU A 248 -3.58 -13.01 7.43
CA LEU A 248 -2.47 -13.43 6.58
C LEU A 248 -1.88 -12.28 5.74
N GLY A 249 -2.39 -11.07 5.90
CA GLY A 249 -2.04 -9.89 5.13
C GLY A 249 -1.69 -8.70 6.01
N LEU A 250 -2.58 -7.70 6.05
CA LEU A 250 -2.29 -6.39 6.64
C LEU A 250 -2.59 -6.31 8.14
N LEU A 251 -3.21 -7.31 8.76
CA LEU A 251 -3.54 -7.30 10.19
C LEU A 251 -2.32 -7.04 11.08
N GLY A 252 -1.15 -7.60 10.75
CA GLY A 252 0.06 -7.40 11.54
C GLY A 252 0.52 -5.94 11.60
N LYS A 253 0.19 -5.11 10.60
CA LYS A 253 0.46 -3.67 10.67
C LYS A 253 -0.41 -3.01 11.73
N VAL A 254 -1.71 -3.31 11.71
CA VAL A 254 -2.69 -2.80 12.69
C VAL A 254 -2.32 -3.28 14.08
N MET A 255 -2.07 -4.58 14.25
CA MET A 255 -1.69 -5.17 15.53
C MET A 255 -0.38 -4.57 16.07
N GLY A 256 0.63 -4.39 15.22
CA GLY A 256 1.90 -3.78 15.61
C GLY A 256 1.77 -2.34 16.11
N LEU A 257 0.88 -1.55 15.49
CA LEU A 257 0.58 -0.19 15.93
C LEU A 257 -0.31 -0.20 17.18
N SER A 258 -1.35 -1.03 17.23
CA SER A 258 -2.27 -1.11 18.37
C SER A 258 -1.56 -1.46 19.68
N VAL A 259 -0.59 -2.38 19.66
CA VAL A 259 0.11 -2.84 20.88
C VAL A 259 1.20 -1.90 21.38
N THR A 260 1.49 -0.80 20.69
CA THR A 260 2.32 0.27 21.29
C THR A 260 1.54 1.03 22.37
N ASN A 261 0.20 1.04 22.27
CA ASN A 261 -0.65 1.46 23.36
C ASN A 261 -0.67 0.38 24.45
N ARG A 262 -0.17 0.72 25.63
CA ARG A 262 -0.05 -0.20 26.76
C ARG A 262 -1.39 -0.82 27.16
N VAL A 263 -2.49 -0.06 27.18
CA VAL A 263 -3.79 -0.58 27.61
C VAL A 263 -4.31 -1.65 26.63
N VAL A 264 -4.16 -1.41 25.33
CA VAL A 264 -4.50 -2.41 24.30
C VAL A 264 -3.63 -3.65 24.45
N ARG A 265 -2.31 -3.47 24.61
CA ARG A 265 -1.36 -4.57 24.80
C ARG A 265 -1.69 -5.40 26.04
N ASP A 266 -1.96 -4.76 27.16
CA ASP A 266 -2.23 -5.42 28.44
C ASP A 266 -3.58 -6.17 28.39
N ARG A 267 -4.61 -5.62 27.71
CA ARG A 267 -5.89 -6.32 27.47
C ARG A 267 -5.73 -7.56 26.57
N LEU A 268 -4.94 -7.46 25.51
CA LEU A 268 -4.64 -8.61 24.64
C LEU A 268 -3.80 -9.65 25.38
N GLY A 269 -2.79 -9.21 26.13
CA GLY A 269 -1.91 -10.06 26.94
C GLY A 269 -2.68 -10.82 28.01
N GLY A 270 -3.56 -10.16 28.77
CA GLY A 270 -4.43 -10.82 29.76
C GLY A 270 -5.39 -11.84 29.14
N ALA A 271 -5.71 -11.69 27.85
CA ALA A 271 -6.52 -12.65 27.10
C ALA A 271 -5.71 -13.77 26.44
N GLY A 272 -4.39 -13.83 26.67
CA GLY A 272 -3.51 -14.82 26.08
C GLY A 272 -3.21 -14.55 24.61
N VAL A 273 -3.10 -13.28 24.18
CA VAL A 273 -2.76 -12.89 22.81
C VAL A 273 -1.57 -11.95 22.81
N ARG A 274 -0.51 -12.30 22.08
CA ARG A 274 0.66 -11.44 21.86
C ARG A 274 0.98 -11.36 20.37
N TYR A 275 1.10 -10.15 19.85
CA TYR A 275 1.67 -9.92 18.52
C TYR A 275 3.20 -9.81 18.64
N ARG A 276 3.94 -10.52 17.78
CA ARG A 276 5.41 -10.41 17.71
C ARG A 276 5.85 -9.41 16.66
N SER A 277 5.77 -9.82 15.40
CA SER A 277 6.06 -9.02 14.21
C SER A 277 5.72 -9.85 12.97
N LYS A 278 5.64 -9.22 11.79
CA LYS A 278 5.50 -9.91 10.49
C LYS A 278 4.36 -10.95 10.45
N ASN A 279 3.18 -10.61 11.01
CA ASN A 279 2.03 -11.52 11.14
C ASN A 279 2.30 -12.80 11.95
N VAL A 280 3.23 -12.76 12.89
CA VAL A 280 3.43 -13.84 13.87
C VAL A 280 2.77 -13.45 15.18
N TYR A 281 1.94 -14.36 15.68
CA TYR A 281 1.17 -14.21 16.91
C TYR A 281 1.47 -15.38 17.85
N ASP A 282 1.40 -15.12 19.15
CA ASP A 282 1.22 -16.15 20.17
C ASP A 282 -0.21 -16.06 20.67
N VAL A 283 -0.90 -17.19 20.68
CA VAL A 283 -2.27 -17.28 21.19
C VAL A 283 -2.37 -18.48 22.10
N VAL A 284 -2.82 -18.28 23.34
CA VAL A 284 -3.12 -19.38 24.27
C VAL A 284 -4.36 -20.12 23.78
N ASP A 285 -4.18 -21.40 23.48
CA ASP A 285 -5.28 -22.31 23.20
C ASP A 285 -5.70 -22.99 24.51
N LEU A 286 -6.85 -22.58 25.03
CA LEU A 286 -7.41 -23.13 26.27
C LEU A 286 -7.78 -24.61 26.15
N SER A 287 -7.99 -25.13 24.92
CA SER A 287 -8.35 -26.54 24.72
C SER A 287 -7.13 -27.47 24.82
N SER A 288 -6.01 -27.06 24.22
CA SER A 288 -4.74 -27.80 24.33
C SER A 288 -3.88 -27.37 25.51
N LYS A 289 -4.32 -26.35 26.27
CA LYS A 289 -3.58 -25.74 27.39
C LYS A 289 -2.19 -25.24 27.01
N ARG A 290 -1.96 -24.86 25.75
CA ARG A 290 -0.63 -24.51 25.23
C ARG A 290 -0.65 -23.19 24.48
N VAL A 291 0.52 -22.57 24.36
CA VAL A 291 0.70 -21.40 23.51
C VAL A 291 0.92 -21.85 22.06
N VAL A 292 0.05 -21.40 21.16
CA VAL A 292 0.20 -21.62 19.73
C VAL A 292 0.86 -20.40 19.10
N THR A 293 2.09 -20.58 18.62
CA THR A 293 2.87 -19.54 17.94
C THR A 293 2.82 -19.72 16.42
N GLY A 294 2.57 -18.65 15.69
CA GLY A 294 2.66 -18.65 14.22
C GLY A 294 1.75 -17.62 13.56
N SER A 295 1.67 -17.66 12.23
CA SER A 295 0.69 -16.87 11.49
C SER A 295 -0.64 -17.61 11.44
N ARG A 296 -0.78 -18.58 10.55
CA ARG A 296 -2.01 -19.39 10.38
C ARG A 296 -2.42 -20.16 11.65
N PRO A 297 -1.55 -20.94 12.32
CA PRO A 297 -1.98 -21.75 13.46
C PRO A 297 -2.56 -20.92 14.61
N ALA A 298 -1.88 -19.83 15.00
CA ALA A 298 -2.33 -18.95 16.08
C ALA A 298 -3.64 -18.22 15.74
N LEU A 299 -3.80 -17.79 14.47
CA LEU A 299 -5.04 -17.17 14.00
C LEU A 299 -6.22 -18.14 13.98
N GLU A 300 -6.01 -19.43 13.71
CA GLU A 300 -7.08 -20.44 13.77
C GLU A 300 -7.56 -20.65 15.23
N VAL A 301 -6.66 -20.55 16.22
CA VAL A 301 -7.05 -20.53 17.66
C VAL A 301 -7.92 -19.31 17.97
N MET A 302 -7.51 -18.13 17.49
CA MET A 302 -8.29 -16.90 17.67
C MET A 302 -9.66 -16.99 17.00
N ARG A 303 -9.74 -17.49 15.76
CA ARG A 303 -10.98 -17.73 15.02
C ARG A 303 -11.95 -18.66 15.76
N ALA A 304 -11.42 -19.70 16.41
CA ALA A 304 -12.23 -20.69 17.12
C ALA A 304 -12.77 -20.16 18.47
N SER A 305 -12.19 -19.08 19.02
CA SER A 305 -12.55 -18.56 20.34
C SER A 305 -13.53 -17.39 20.26
N LEU A 306 -14.82 -17.66 20.38
CA LEU A 306 -15.86 -16.62 20.46
C LEU A 306 -15.58 -15.55 21.52
N PRO A 307 -15.20 -15.90 22.77
CA PRO A 307 -14.82 -14.91 23.78
C PRO A 307 -13.69 -13.96 23.35
N LEU A 308 -12.66 -14.48 22.65
CA LEU A 308 -11.61 -13.61 22.09
C LEU A 308 -12.16 -12.68 21.01
N LEU A 309 -13.02 -13.16 20.11
CA LEU A 309 -13.62 -12.32 19.08
C LEU A 309 -14.49 -11.21 19.68
N TYR A 310 -15.23 -11.49 20.76
CA TYR A 310 -15.95 -10.47 21.52
C TYR A 310 -14.99 -9.44 22.11
N LEU A 311 -13.90 -9.90 22.73
CA LEU A 311 -12.90 -9.02 23.31
C LEU A 311 -12.29 -8.06 22.29
N LEU A 312 -11.95 -8.52 21.08
CA LEU A 312 -11.43 -7.67 20.01
C LEU A 312 -12.43 -6.58 19.60
N ILE A 313 -13.73 -6.91 19.51
CA ILE A 313 -14.79 -5.94 19.23
C ILE A 313 -14.86 -4.91 20.35
N HIS A 314 -14.82 -5.35 21.61
CA HIS A 314 -14.90 -4.47 22.77
C HIS A 314 -13.67 -3.56 22.91
N ILE A 315 -12.45 -4.07 22.70
CA ILE A 315 -11.23 -3.25 22.68
C ILE A 315 -11.33 -2.14 21.63
N ALA A 316 -11.92 -2.42 20.47
CA ALA A 316 -12.09 -1.41 19.42
C ALA A 316 -13.16 -0.35 19.71
N ARG A 317 -14.03 -0.57 20.71
CA ARG A 317 -15.17 0.31 21.06
C ARG A 317 -15.02 1.02 22.41
N ASP A 318 -14.21 0.46 23.30
CA ASP A 318 -13.99 0.95 24.65
C ASP A 318 -13.30 2.32 24.64
N PRO A 319 -13.83 3.35 25.33
CA PRO A 319 -13.24 4.69 25.34
C PRO A 319 -11.76 4.76 25.73
N GLY A 320 -11.26 3.82 26.56
CA GLY A 320 -9.86 3.76 26.96
C GLY A 320 -8.91 3.19 25.89
N THR A 321 -9.44 2.54 24.85
CA THR A 321 -8.64 1.88 23.80
C THR A 321 -9.05 2.17 22.36
N ARG A 322 -10.28 2.64 22.12
CA ARG A 322 -10.85 2.83 20.78
C ARG A 322 -10.07 3.84 19.93
N ASP A 323 -9.51 4.88 20.53
CA ASP A 323 -8.71 5.89 19.83
C ASP A 323 -7.41 5.26 19.32
N ALA A 324 -6.72 4.47 20.15
CA ALA A 324 -5.51 3.77 19.75
C ALA A 324 -5.76 2.75 18.62
N VAL A 325 -6.84 1.96 18.71
CA VAL A 325 -7.21 1.01 17.64
C VAL A 325 -7.61 1.74 16.36
N THR A 326 -8.35 2.84 16.47
CA THR A 326 -8.80 3.64 15.34
C THR A 326 -7.62 4.31 14.64
N GLU A 327 -6.69 4.91 15.39
CA GLU A 327 -5.50 5.54 14.84
C GLU A 327 -4.54 4.50 14.24
N ALA A 328 -4.39 3.32 14.85
CA ALA A 328 -3.61 2.22 14.28
C ALA A 328 -4.12 1.80 12.89
N GLN A 329 -5.45 1.69 12.73
CA GLN A 329 -6.05 1.36 11.44
C GLN A 329 -5.96 2.53 10.45
N LEU A 330 -6.22 3.77 10.89
CA LEU A 330 -6.10 4.97 10.05
C LEU A 330 -4.67 5.11 9.52
N ARG A 331 -3.65 4.96 10.37
CA ARG A 331 -2.25 5.00 9.99
C ARG A 331 -1.89 3.89 9.00
N ALA A 332 -2.30 2.64 9.28
CA ALA A 332 -2.07 1.53 8.35
C ALA A 332 -2.73 1.78 6.98
N PHE A 333 -3.89 2.46 6.97
CA PHE A 333 -4.59 2.86 5.76
C PHE A 333 -3.88 3.99 5.01
N MET A 334 -3.44 5.03 5.71
CA MET A 334 -2.74 6.18 5.14
C MET A 334 -1.38 5.80 4.56
N GLU A 335 -0.60 4.99 5.26
CA GLU A 335 0.71 4.50 4.80
C GLU A 335 0.58 3.45 3.67
N GLY A 336 -0.52 2.71 3.69
CA GLY A 336 -0.82 1.63 2.77
C GLY A 336 -1.81 2.05 1.69
N SER A 337 -3.08 1.72 1.89
CA SER A 337 -4.16 1.81 0.90
C SER A 337 -4.29 3.18 0.24
N ALA A 338 -4.26 4.27 1.03
CA ALA A 338 -4.46 5.64 0.54
C ALA A 338 -3.17 6.31 0.05
N ASN A 339 -2.02 5.65 0.19
CA ASN A 339 -0.77 6.11 -0.40
C ASN A 339 -0.75 5.75 -1.91
N ILE A 340 -1.31 6.63 -2.73
CA ILE A 340 -1.49 6.40 -4.17
C ILE A 340 -0.46 7.26 -4.93
N PRO A 341 0.44 6.65 -5.72
CA PRO A 341 1.32 7.38 -6.62
C PRO A 341 0.51 8.25 -7.59
N ARG A 342 0.97 9.48 -7.85
CA ARG A 342 0.28 10.46 -8.72
C ARG A 342 -1.13 10.84 -8.25
N SER A 343 -1.39 10.80 -6.95
CA SER A 343 -2.70 11.21 -6.41
C SER A 343 -2.96 12.71 -6.51
N ASP A 344 -1.93 13.52 -6.71
CA ASP A 344 -1.99 14.94 -7.09
C ASP A 344 -2.66 15.15 -8.45
N GLU A 345 -2.70 14.11 -9.30
CA GLU A 345 -3.37 14.14 -10.59
C GLU A 345 -4.89 13.91 -10.49
N ILE A 346 -5.40 13.58 -9.30
CA ILE A 346 -6.84 13.36 -9.08
C ILE A 346 -7.43 14.63 -8.47
N ALA A 347 -8.41 15.24 -9.11
CA ALA A 347 -9.04 16.47 -8.62
C ALA A 347 -10.10 16.24 -7.53
N THR A 348 -10.82 15.13 -7.59
CA THR A 348 -12.03 14.90 -6.79
C THR A 348 -11.79 13.92 -5.64
N GLN A 349 -12.51 14.12 -4.52
CA GLN A 349 -12.52 13.14 -3.43
C GLN A 349 -13.13 11.81 -3.88
N ALA A 350 -14.16 11.83 -4.74
CA ALA A 350 -14.84 10.64 -5.23
C ALA A 350 -13.91 9.68 -5.98
N LEU A 351 -13.11 10.19 -6.93
CA LEU A 351 -12.17 9.34 -7.66
C LEU A 351 -11.05 8.83 -6.73
N PHE A 352 -10.58 9.66 -5.80
CA PHE A 352 -9.60 9.22 -4.81
C PHE A 352 -10.14 8.10 -3.91
N ASN A 353 -11.40 8.21 -3.47
CA ASN A 353 -12.08 7.18 -2.70
C ASN A 353 -12.15 5.86 -3.49
N LEU A 354 -12.52 5.91 -4.78
CA LEU A 354 -12.53 4.72 -5.64
C LEU A 354 -11.15 4.07 -5.70
N VAL A 355 -10.11 4.83 -6.08
CA VAL A 355 -8.76 4.25 -6.25
C VAL A 355 -8.24 3.68 -4.93
N THR A 356 -8.47 4.39 -3.82
CA THR A 356 -8.09 3.94 -2.48
C THR A 356 -8.81 2.64 -2.10
N HIS A 357 -10.11 2.58 -2.36
CA HIS A 357 -10.93 1.40 -2.09
C HIS A 357 -10.44 0.19 -2.88
N LEU A 358 -10.25 0.34 -4.20
CA LEU A 358 -9.73 -0.72 -5.06
C LEU A 358 -8.33 -1.17 -4.59
N LYS A 359 -7.49 -0.22 -4.15
CA LYS A 359 -6.13 -0.52 -3.65
C LYS A 359 -6.15 -1.24 -2.30
N HIS A 360 -7.12 -0.95 -1.46
CA HIS A 360 -7.27 -1.62 -0.16
C HIS A 360 -7.57 -3.11 -0.34
N TRP A 361 -8.57 -3.44 -1.16
CA TRP A 361 -9.02 -4.83 -1.35
C TRP A 361 -8.17 -5.63 -2.33
N ALA A 362 -7.65 -4.95 -3.34
CA ALA A 362 -7.13 -5.59 -4.54
C ALA A 362 -5.92 -4.80 -5.08
N PRO A 363 -4.87 -4.57 -4.27
CA PRO A 363 -3.73 -3.71 -4.63
C PRO A 363 -3.07 -4.13 -5.94
N GLY A 364 -2.87 -5.44 -6.15
CA GLY A 364 -2.27 -5.98 -7.37
C GLY A 364 -3.05 -5.71 -8.67
N TYR A 365 -4.32 -5.30 -8.56
CA TYR A 365 -5.21 -5.04 -9.69
C TYR A 365 -5.34 -3.56 -10.05
N VAL A 366 -4.85 -2.67 -9.18
CA VAL A 366 -4.98 -1.21 -9.36
C VAL A 366 -3.63 -0.48 -9.36
N ILE A 367 -2.53 -1.12 -8.94
CA ILE A 367 -1.18 -0.56 -9.09
C ILE A 367 -0.92 -0.23 -10.56
N GLY A 368 -0.50 1.02 -10.83
CA GLY A 368 -0.25 1.54 -12.16
C GLY A 368 -1.49 1.93 -12.97
N CYS A 369 -2.68 1.95 -12.36
CA CYS A 369 -3.91 2.36 -13.06
C CYS A 369 -3.85 3.83 -13.51
N LEU A 370 -3.31 4.73 -12.69
CA LEU A 370 -3.18 6.16 -13.04
C LEU A 370 -2.16 6.38 -14.15
N GLU A 371 -1.01 5.72 -14.10
CA GLU A 371 -0.01 5.74 -15.17
C GLU A 371 -0.60 5.30 -16.51
N TRP A 372 -1.50 4.32 -16.49
CA TRP A 372 -2.18 3.84 -17.68
C TRP A 372 -3.33 4.75 -18.15
N ALA A 373 -4.09 5.33 -17.22
CA ALA A 373 -5.30 6.10 -17.49
C ALA A 373 -5.02 7.56 -17.85
N LEU A 374 -4.06 8.21 -17.18
CA LEU A 374 -3.75 9.64 -17.37
C LEU A 374 -3.43 10.02 -18.83
N PRO A 375 -2.60 9.28 -19.58
CA PRO A 375 -2.35 9.59 -20.99
C PRO A 375 -3.58 9.47 -21.91
N LYS A 376 -4.65 8.79 -21.44
CA LYS A 376 -5.89 8.57 -22.22
C LYS A 376 -7.00 9.55 -21.86
N ALA A 377 -6.93 10.16 -20.68
CA ALA A 377 -7.94 11.10 -20.22
C ALA A 377 -7.86 12.46 -20.92
N GLY A 378 -6.69 12.80 -21.49
CA GLY A 378 -6.44 14.11 -22.07
C GLY A 378 -6.35 15.22 -21.01
N GLY A 379 -5.79 16.37 -21.40
CA GLY A 379 -5.59 17.52 -20.51
C GLY A 379 -4.44 17.33 -19.49
N THR A 380 -3.68 18.40 -19.25
CA THR A 380 -2.52 18.37 -18.35
C THR A 380 -2.89 18.67 -16.90
N GLU A 381 -3.96 19.42 -16.65
CA GLU A 381 -4.34 19.85 -15.30
C GLU A 381 -5.43 18.97 -14.66
N PRO A 382 -5.35 18.69 -13.34
CA PRO A 382 -6.41 18.02 -12.61
C PRO A 382 -7.73 18.80 -12.65
N SER A 383 -8.82 18.15 -13.08
CA SER A 383 -10.16 18.76 -13.10
C SER A 383 -11.26 17.72 -12.90
N ILE A 384 -12.46 18.19 -12.51
CA ILE A 384 -13.65 17.32 -12.33
C ILE A 384 -13.97 16.58 -13.63
N ASP A 385 -13.87 17.26 -14.79
CA ASP A 385 -14.15 16.65 -16.09
C ASP A 385 -13.12 15.59 -16.46
N ARG A 386 -11.84 15.82 -16.16
CA ARG A 386 -10.79 14.80 -16.34
C ARG A 386 -11.05 13.59 -15.45
N ASP A 387 -11.44 13.81 -14.20
CA ASP A 387 -11.78 12.73 -13.26
C ASP A 387 -12.99 11.90 -13.72
N ARG A 388 -14.00 12.52 -14.37
CA ARG A 388 -15.13 11.80 -14.99
C ARG A 388 -14.69 10.83 -16.08
N VAL A 389 -13.60 11.14 -16.81
CA VAL A 389 -13.00 10.27 -17.83
C VAL A 389 -12.07 9.23 -17.19
N LEU A 390 -11.30 9.61 -16.17
CA LEU A 390 -10.38 8.72 -15.47
C LEU A 390 -11.11 7.59 -14.73
N ALA A 391 -12.24 7.87 -14.07
CA ALA A 391 -13.01 6.88 -13.31
C ALA A 391 -13.36 5.62 -14.13
N PRO A 392 -14.05 5.72 -15.28
CA PRO A 392 -14.35 4.56 -16.13
C PRO A 392 -13.10 3.89 -16.72
N LEU A 393 -12.02 4.62 -16.99
CA LEU A 393 -10.73 4.06 -17.43
C LEU A 393 -10.10 3.20 -16.33
N ILE A 394 -10.03 3.70 -15.11
CA ILE A 394 -9.51 2.95 -13.95
C ILE A 394 -10.37 1.70 -13.70
N GLY A 395 -11.68 1.79 -13.88
CA GLY A 395 -12.57 0.63 -13.83
C GLY A 395 -12.24 -0.45 -14.87
N ARG A 396 -11.99 -0.05 -16.12
CA ARG A 396 -11.56 -0.96 -17.19
C ARG A 396 -10.22 -1.61 -16.86
N TYR A 397 -9.25 -0.82 -16.38
CA TYR A 397 -7.95 -1.31 -15.94
C TYR A 397 -8.11 -2.40 -14.88
N PHE A 398 -8.85 -2.09 -13.82
CA PHE A 398 -9.07 -3.00 -12.71
C PHE A 398 -9.75 -4.28 -13.16
N TYR A 399 -10.85 -4.16 -13.91
CA TYR A 399 -11.63 -5.32 -14.37
C TYR A 399 -10.83 -6.19 -15.35
N GLY A 400 -10.04 -5.58 -16.23
CA GLY A 400 -9.12 -6.31 -17.12
C GLY A 400 -8.08 -7.12 -16.34
N LYS A 401 -7.48 -6.55 -15.27
CA LYS A 401 -6.49 -7.27 -14.44
C LYS A 401 -7.18 -8.40 -13.69
N ALA A 402 -8.33 -8.11 -13.09
CA ALA A 402 -9.14 -9.05 -12.32
C ALA A 402 -9.41 -10.34 -13.11
N ARG A 403 -9.86 -10.19 -14.37
CA ARG A 403 -10.06 -11.31 -15.30
C ARG A 403 -8.80 -12.11 -15.59
N LYS A 404 -7.67 -11.43 -15.80
CA LYS A 404 -6.39 -12.09 -16.10
C LYS A 404 -5.92 -13.01 -14.97
N TYR A 405 -6.17 -12.64 -13.71
CA TYR A 405 -5.75 -13.43 -12.54
C TYR A 405 -6.87 -14.26 -11.91
N LYS A 406 -8.00 -14.45 -12.62
CA LYS A 406 -9.16 -15.27 -12.20
C LYS A 406 -9.84 -14.84 -10.88
N TRP A 407 -9.58 -13.63 -10.40
CA TRP A 407 -10.36 -13.02 -9.33
C TRP A 407 -11.31 -12.01 -9.98
N ILE A 408 -12.55 -12.42 -10.25
CA ILE A 408 -13.54 -11.58 -10.93
C ILE A 408 -14.59 -11.21 -9.89
N PRO A 409 -14.64 -9.94 -9.43
CA PRO A 409 -15.76 -9.50 -8.62
C PRO A 409 -17.05 -9.65 -9.43
N ASP A 410 -18.14 -9.98 -8.74
CA ASP A 410 -19.46 -10.00 -9.36
C ASP A 410 -19.73 -8.65 -10.07
N TRP A 411 -20.28 -8.70 -11.28
CA TRP A 411 -20.42 -7.49 -12.10
C TRP A 411 -21.33 -6.45 -11.46
N LYS A 412 -22.40 -6.87 -10.77
CA LYS A 412 -23.27 -5.95 -10.04
C LYS A 412 -22.56 -5.36 -8.84
N GLN A 413 -21.76 -6.17 -8.14
CA GLN A 413 -20.92 -5.69 -7.05
C GLN A 413 -19.86 -4.68 -7.53
N PHE A 414 -19.27 -4.90 -8.70
CA PHE A 414 -18.36 -3.94 -9.33
C PHE A 414 -19.05 -2.62 -9.69
N GLN A 415 -20.26 -2.67 -10.26
CA GLN A 415 -21.05 -1.48 -10.59
C GLN A 415 -21.43 -0.65 -9.36
N LEU A 416 -21.50 -1.26 -8.17
CA LEU A 416 -21.77 -0.56 -6.92
C LEU A 416 -20.73 0.53 -6.63
N TYR A 417 -19.48 0.34 -7.05
CA TYR A 417 -18.43 1.35 -6.89
C TYR A 417 -18.76 2.67 -7.58
N TRP A 418 -19.39 2.66 -8.75
CA TRP A 418 -19.78 3.89 -9.46
C TRP A 418 -20.99 4.56 -8.83
N LYS A 419 -21.91 3.78 -8.25
CA LYS A 419 -22.99 4.35 -7.44
C LYS A 419 -22.42 5.11 -6.24
N HIS A 420 -21.47 4.51 -5.53
CA HIS A 420 -20.75 5.15 -4.44
C HIS A 420 -20.00 6.42 -4.88
N MET A 421 -19.40 6.43 -6.07
CA MET A 421 -18.77 7.64 -6.60
C MET A 421 -19.77 8.77 -6.85
N LYS A 422 -20.97 8.45 -7.36
CA LYS A 422 -22.04 9.45 -7.49
C LYS A 422 -22.45 10.01 -6.13
N GLU A 423 -22.57 9.16 -5.11
CA GLU A 423 -22.83 9.58 -3.73
C GLU A 423 -21.70 10.46 -3.17
N ASP A 424 -20.46 10.22 -3.59
CA ASP A 424 -19.28 11.03 -3.26
C ASP A 424 -19.14 12.31 -4.13
N GLY A 425 -20.10 12.59 -5.01
CA GLY A 425 -20.17 13.84 -5.78
C GLY A 425 -19.61 13.78 -7.20
N LEU A 426 -19.25 12.60 -7.73
CA LEU A 426 -18.80 12.43 -9.12
C LEU A 426 -19.72 11.48 -9.89
N ASP A 427 -20.68 12.04 -10.62
CA ASP A 427 -21.54 11.25 -11.50
C ASP A 427 -20.81 10.87 -12.80
N CYS A 428 -20.54 9.57 -12.92
CA CYS A 428 -19.98 8.92 -14.11
C CYS A 428 -20.83 7.71 -14.52
N LEU A 429 -22.11 7.68 -14.10
CA LEU A 429 -23.01 6.57 -14.41
C LEU A 429 -23.45 6.51 -15.87
N ASN A 430 -23.20 7.56 -16.66
CA ASN A 430 -23.58 7.58 -18.08
C ASN A 430 -22.57 6.83 -18.98
N ASP A 431 -21.43 6.38 -18.44
CA ASP A 431 -20.43 5.68 -19.24
C ASP A 431 -20.95 4.28 -19.69
N PRO A 432 -20.84 3.92 -20.99
CA PRO A 432 -21.36 2.67 -21.52
C PRO A 432 -20.78 1.40 -20.87
N PHE A 433 -19.52 1.43 -20.42
CA PHE A 433 -18.92 0.27 -19.73
C PHE A 433 -19.53 0.10 -18.34
N ILE A 434 -19.92 1.20 -17.69
CA ILE A 434 -20.52 1.16 -16.35
C ILE A 434 -21.96 0.69 -16.40
N THR A 435 -22.71 1.10 -17.42
CA THR A 435 -24.12 0.73 -17.60
C THR A 435 -24.34 -0.62 -18.28
N ALA A 436 -23.27 -1.27 -18.77
CA ALA A 436 -23.38 -2.56 -19.43
C ALA A 436 -24.06 -3.60 -18.54
N SER A 437 -25.02 -4.33 -19.11
CA SER A 437 -25.81 -5.36 -18.39
C SER A 437 -25.00 -6.59 -18.00
N ALA A 438 -23.84 -6.78 -18.64
CA ALA A 438 -22.91 -7.87 -18.42
C ALA A 438 -21.47 -7.35 -18.59
N PRO A 439 -20.48 -8.03 -18.00
CA PRO A 439 -19.09 -7.66 -18.21
C PRO A 439 -18.67 -7.77 -19.68
N PRO A 440 -17.74 -6.93 -20.17
CA PRO A 440 -17.33 -6.98 -21.56
C PRO A 440 -16.72 -8.34 -21.94
N ALA A 441 -17.10 -8.87 -23.09
CA ALA A 441 -16.58 -10.14 -23.59
C ALA A 441 -15.09 -10.03 -23.98
N GLY A 442 -14.71 -8.93 -24.64
CA GLY A 442 -13.31 -8.59 -24.98
C GLY A 442 -12.51 -8.06 -23.79
N ASP A 443 -11.19 -8.02 -23.90
CA ASP A 443 -10.32 -7.46 -22.84
C ASP A 443 -10.47 -5.93 -22.79
N PRO A 444 -11.03 -5.36 -21.70
CA PRO A 444 -11.19 -3.92 -21.58
C PRO A 444 -9.85 -3.15 -21.53
N PHE A 445 -8.71 -3.84 -21.38
CA PHE A 445 -7.38 -3.25 -21.61
C PHE A 445 -7.09 -2.90 -23.07
N LEU A 446 -7.64 -3.69 -24.01
CA LEU A 446 -7.39 -3.57 -25.44
C LEU A 446 -8.42 -2.68 -26.12
N ASP A 447 -9.67 -2.69 -25.62
CA ASP A 447 -10.81 -1.99 -26.22
C ASP A 447 -11.07 -0.59 -25.64
N ALA A 448 -10.11 0.01 -24.93
CA ALA A 448 -10.18 1.44 -24.62
C ALA A 448 -9.89 2.22 -25.91
N GLY A 449 -10.94 2.38 -26.72
CA GLY A 449 -10.91 3.13 -27.97
C GLY A 449 -10.31 4.53 -27.81
N PRO A 450 -9.86 5.13 -28.93
CA PRO A 450 -9.24 6.44 -28.89
C PRO A 450 -10.17 7.48 -28.23
N PRO A 451 -9.61 8.52 -27.59
CA PRO A 451 -10.41 9.58 -26.98
C PRO A 451 -11.38 10.16 -28.03
N PRO A 452 -12.57 10.63 -27.63
CA PRO A 452 -13.40 11.41 -28.53
C PRO A 452 -12.67 12.73 -28.84
N GLY A 453 -12.02 12.76 -30.01
CA GLY A 453 -11.52 13.97 -30.67
C GLY A 453 -10.23 14.54 -30.08
N GLY A 454 -9.10 14.31 -30.76
CA GLY A 454 -7.86 15.04 -30.54
C GLY A 454 -6.69 14.33 -31.21
N ASP A 455 -6.27 14.84 -32.38
CA ASP A 455 -5.15 14.33 -33.16
C ASP A 455 -3.90 14.10 -32.28
N THR A 456 -3.44 12.85 -32.23
CA THR A 456 -2.16 12.50 -31.57
C THR A 456 -1.03 12.58 -32.59
N PRO A 457 0.10 13.25 -32.30
CA PRO A 457 1.26 13.21 -33.20
C PRO A 457 1.90 11.81 -33.19
N ALA A 458 2.34 11.35 -34.36
CA ALA A 458 2.99 10.05 -34.53
C ALA A 458 4.30 9.93 -33.70
N VAL A 459 4.41 8.89 -32.87
CA VAL A 459 5.63 8.56 -32.12
C VAL A 459 6.57 7.73 -33.00
N THR A 460 7.84 8.14 -33.12
CA THR A 460 8.86 7.45 -33.91
C THR A 460 9.26 6.11 -33.27
N PRO A 461 9.33 4.99 -34.03
CA PRO A 461 9.74 3.68 -33.50
C PRO A 461 11.22 3.65 -33.09
N VAL A 462 11.53 2.95 -32.01
CA VAL A 462 12.88 2.87 -31.42
C VAL A 462 13.65 1.68 -31.95
N LEU A 463 12.98 0.54 -32.16
CA LEU A 463 13.58 -0.66 -32.75
C LEU A 463 13.41 -0.63 -34.26
N LYS A 464 14.46 -0.98 -35.00
CA LYS A 464 14.52 -0.77 -36.46
C LYS A 464 14.52 -2.06 -37.26
N ASN A 465 14.95 -3.16 -36.66
CA ASN A 465 15.16 -4.43 -37.34
C ASN A 465 14.16 -5.50 -36.89
N LYS A 466 13.58 -6.22 -37.85
CA LYS A 466 12.76 -7.40 -37.55
C LYS A 466 13.66 -8.50 -36.97
N PRO A 467 13.14 -9.35 -36.06
CA PRO A 467 11.73 -9.46 -35.64
C PRO A 467 11.31 -8.49 -34.52
N LEU A 468 12.21 -7.64 -34.01
CA LEU A 468 11.95 -6.81 -32.84
C LEU A 468 11.14 -5.53 -33.18
N ALA A 469 11.41 -4.92 -34.34
CA ALA A 469 10.76 -3.69 -34.79
C ALA A 469 9.26 -3.85 -35.05
N GLY A 470 8.48 -2.87 -34.61
CA GLY A 470 7.02 -2.84 -34.79
C GLY A 470 6.25 -3.73 -33.82
N VAL A 471 6.92 -4.41 -32.88
CA VAL A 471 6.27 -5.12 -31.78
C VAL A 471 6.07 -4.14 -30.62
N SER A 472 4.84 -3.65 -30.44
CA SER A 472 4.51 -2.58 -29.48
C SER A 472 5.00 -2.82 -28.05
N GLU A 473 4.98 -4.09 -27.59
CA GLU A 473 5.53 -4.50 -26.29
C GLU A 473 7.03 -4.24 -26.21
N LEU A 474 7.79 -4.64 -27.24
CA LEU A 474 9.24 -4.45 -27.30
C LEU A 474 9.62 -2.98 -27.52
N GLU A 475 8.83 -2.23 -28.31
CA GLU A 475 9.00 -0.78 -28.47
C GLU A 475 8.80 -0.04 -27.14
N SER A 476 7.89 -0.52 -26.29
CA SER A 476 7.68 0.04 -24.95
C SER A 476 8.82 -0.33 -24.00
N VAL A 477 9.28 -1.59 -24.02
CA VAL A 477 10.45 -2.02 -23.23
C VAL A 477 11.72 -1.30 -23.68
N ALA A 478 11.94 -1.11 -24.98
CA ALA A 478 13.08 -0.39 -25.55
C ALA A 478 13.09 1.11 -25.19
N ARG A 479 11.91 1.71 -24.98
CA ARG A 479 11.73 3.07 -24.45
C ARG A 479 11.82 3.16 -22.92
N GLY A 480 11.89 2.03 -22.22
CA GLY A 480 11.85 1.99 -20.75
C GLY A 480 10.45 2.26 -20.17
N ALA A 481 9.41 2.26 -21.01
CA ALA A 481 8.01 2.52 -20.63
C ALA A 481 7.23 1.25 -20.25
N ALA A 482 7.85 0.07 -20.33
CA ALA A 482 7.28 -1.22 -19.89
C ALA A 482 8.34 -2.09 -19.20
N GLY A 483 7.89 -3.03 -18.36
CA GLY A 483 8.75 -3.96 -17.64
C GLY A 483 9.44 -4.96 -18.57
N ALA A 484 10.72 -5.25 -18.30
CA ALA A 484 11.53 -6.17 -19.09
C ALA A 484 10.97 -7.61 -19.14
N LEU A 485 11.24 -8.31 -20.25
CA LEU A 485 10.87 -9.71 -20.42
C LEU A 485 11.86 -10.62 -19.67
N ARG A 486 11.36 -11.64 -18.99
CA ARG A 486 12.16 -12.58 -18.18
C ARG A 486 11.47 -13.93 -18.10
N LYS A 487 12.14 -14.92 -17.50
CA LYS A 487 11.59 -16.26 -17.29
C LYS A 487 10.16 -16.22 -16.74
N GLY A 488 9.25 -16.95 -17.39
CA GLY A 488 7.82 -16.97 -17.09
C GLY A 488 6.99 -15.96 -17.89
N ALA A 489 7.60 -15.01 -18.61
CA ALA A 489 6.91 -14.17 -19.58
C ALA A 489 6.41 -15.00 -20.76
N LYS A 490 5.29 -14.58 -21.36
CA LYS A 490 4.67 -15.24 -22.52
C LYS A 490 4.10 -14.21 -23.48
N GLY A 491 4.09 -14.50 -24.78
CA GLY A 491 3.39 -13.70 -25.78
C GLY A 491 4.24 -13.25 -26.97
N ALA A 492 3.74 -12.26 -27.71
CA ALA A 492 4.32 -11.82 -28.98
C ALA A 492 5.73 -11.22 -28.82
N GLY A 493 6.00 -10.45 -27.75
CA GLY A 493 7.34 -9.97 -27.45
C GLY A 493 8.34 -11.09 -27.20
N VAL A 494 7.92 -12.17 -26.52
CA VAL A 494 8.76 -13.35 -26.30
C VAL A 494 9.04 -14.08 -27.62
N LYS A 495 8.05 -14.23 -28.50
CA LYS A 495 8.25 -14.82 -29.84
C LYS A 495 9.28 -14.04 -30.65
N ALA A 496 9.16 -12.71 -30.65
CA ALA A 496 10.11 -11.85 -31.34
C ALA A 496 11.53 -11.95 -30.75
N VAL A 497 11.67 -12.04 -29.43
CA VAL A 497 12.96 -12.29 -28.76
C VAL A 497 13.54 -13.66 -29.11
N GLN A 498 12.74 -14.72 -29.08
CA GLN A 498 13.18 -16.07 -29.47
C GLN A 498 13.63 -16.10 -30.93
N GLN A 499 12.88 -15.46 -31.84
CA GLN A 499 13.26 -15.32 -33.25
C GLN A 499 14.56 -14.53 -33.42
N ALA A 500 14.74 -13.44 -32.67
CA ALA A 500 15.97 -12.64 -32.71
C ALA A 500 17.18 -13.46 -32.24
N LEU A 501 17.04 -14.20 -31.13
CA LEU A 501 18.10 -15.07 -30.61
C LEU A 501 18.50 -16.16 -31.61
N ILE A 502 17.52 -16.80 -32.25
CA ILE A 502 17.78 -17.81 -33.30
C ILE A 502 18.50 -17.19 -34.50
N GLN A 503 18.06 -16.01 -34.96
CA GLN A 503 18.73 -15.29 -36.06
C GLN A 503 20.16 -14.89 -35.71
N LEU A 504 20.42 -14.57 -34.45
CA LEU A 504 21.74 -14.27 -33.91
C LEU A 504 22.55 -15.53 -33.56
N GLU A 505 22.12 -16.70 -34.04
CA GLU A 505 22.78 -18.01 -33.91
C GLU A 505 22.86 -18.58 -32.48
N TYR A 506 21.96 -18.15 -31.59
CA TYR A 506 21.81 -18.75 -30.26
C TYR A 506 20.79 -19.89 -30.28
N GLN A 507 21.11 -20.99 -29.58
CA GLN A 507 20.19 -22.11 -29.41
C GLN A 507 19.06 -21.74 -28.44
N VAL A 508 17.81 -21.88 -28.92
CA VAL A 508 16.60 -21.68 -28.11
C VAL A 508 15.87 -23.02 -27.98
N ASP A 509 16.06 -23.69 -26.85
CA ASP A 509 15.39 -24.97 -26.56
C ASP A 509 13.87 -24.76 -26.48
N GLY A 510 13.12 -25.50 -27.30
CA GLY A 510 11.67 -25.35 -27.46
C GLY A 510 11.21 -24.51 -28.66
N GLY A 511 12.15 -23.84 -29.35
CA GLY A 511 11.85 -23.06 -30.56
C GLY A 511 11.10 -21.74 -30.27
N VAL A 512 10.32 -21.26 -31.25
CA VAL A 512 9.54 -20.01 -31.15
C VAL A 512 8.10 -20.32 -30.73
N ASP A 513 7.91 -20.72 -29.48
CA ASP A 513 6.60 -21.03 -28.89
C ASP A 513 5.95 -19.81 -28.21
N GLY A 514 6.73 -18.77 -27.93
CA GLY A 514 6.31 -17.58 -27.20
C GLY A 514 6.34 -17.73 -25.69
N ASP A 515 6.98 -18.78 -25.15
CA ASP A 515 7.16 -19.02 -23.73
C ASP A 515 8.62 -18.77 -23.31
N PHE A 516 8.82 -17.84 -22.36
CA PHE A 516 10.16 -17.53 -21.87
C PHE A 516 10.56 -18.56 -20.81
N GLY A 517 10.95 -19.74 -21.27
CA GLY A 517 11.39 -20.86 -20.43
C GLY A 517 12.88 -20.80 -20.03
N PRO A 518 13.38 -21.81 -19.29
CA PRO A 518 14.80 -21.92 -18.94
C PRO A 518 15.75 -21.93 -20.14
N GLY A 519 15.32 -22.48 -21.28
CA GLY A 519 16.11 -22.48 -22.53
C GLY A 519 16.32 -21.07 -23.08
N VAL A 520 15.24 -20.28 -23.15
CA VAL A 520 15.30 -18.86 -23.57
C VAL A 520 16.15 -18.04 -22.60
N GLU A 521 16.03 -18.27 -21.29
CA GLU A 521 16.85 -17.58 -20.29
C GLU A 521 18.34 -17.86 -20.47
N ARG A 522 18.72 -19.11 -20.73
CA ARG A 522 20.12 -19.45 -21.05
C ARG A 522 20.62 -18.75 -22.30
N ALA A 523 19.81 -18.75 -23.37
CA ALA A 523 20.15 -18.08 -24.62
C ALA A 523 20.32 -16.56 -24.43
N VAL A 524 19.46 -15.92 -23.64
CA VAL A 524 19.58 -14.50 -23.30
C VAL A 524 20.83 -14.23 -22.47
N LYS A 525 21.15 -15.07 -21.48
CA LYS A 525 22.38 -14.93 -20.69
C LYS A 525 23.63 -15.09 -21.56
N ALA A 526 23.65 -16.06 -22.47
CA ALA A 526 24.75 -16.23 -23.42
C ALA A 526 24.89 -15.02 -24.36
N PHE A 527 23.77 -14.45 -24.81
CA PHE A 527 23.78 -13.21 -25.59
C PHE A 527 24.33 -12.03 -24.79
N GLN A 528 23.87 -11.86 -23.55
CA GLN A 528 24.32 -10.79 -22.67
C GLN A 528 25.82 -10.91 -22.38
N ASP A 529 26.30 -12.12 -22.11
CA ASP A 529 27.70 -12.43 -21.83
C ASP A 529 28.59 -12.11 -23.04
N LYS A 530 28.20 -12.55 -24.25
CA LYS A 530 28.97 -12.30 -25.48
C LYS A 530 29.13 -10.82 -25.82
N TYR A 531 28.18 -9.97 -25.41
CA TYR A 531 28.15 -8.55 -25.77
C TYR A 531 28.34 -7.62 -24.57
N ASP A 532 29.00 -8.10 -23.50
CA ASP A 532 29.37 -7.32 -22.31
C ASP A 532 28.19 -6.59 -21.64
N LEU A 533 27.01 -7.21 -21.67
CA LEU A 533 25.82 -6.75 -20.97
C LEU A 533 25.71 -7.41 -19.60
N LYS A 534 24.88 -6.85 -18.72
CA LYS A 534 24.55 -7.50 -17.44
C LYS A 534 23.92 -8.87 -17.69
N VAL A 535 24.60 -9.95 -17.26
CA VAL A 535 24.19 -11.35 -17.45
C VAL A 535 23.13 -11.78 -16.42
N ASP A 536 21.94 -11.23 -16.53
CA ASP A 536 20.82 -11.51 -15.61
C ASP A 536 19.68 -12.34 -16.23
N GLY A 537 19.75 -12.63 -17.54
CA GLY A 537 18.72 -13.36 -18.27
C GLY A 537 17.44 -12.55 -18.52
N VAL A 538 17.51 -11.22 -18.34
CA VAL A 538 16.38 -10.30 -18.49
C VAL A 538 16.54 -9.48 -19.77
N VAL A 539 15.52 -9.54 -20.63
CA VAL A 539 15.48 -8.78 -21.87
C VAL A 539 14.82 -7.42 -21.61
N GLY A 540 15.65 -6.50 -21.10
CA GLY A 540 15.30 -5.09 -20.89
C GLY A 540 15.66 -4.19 -22.07
N ALA A 541 15.49 -2.87 -21.90
CA ALA A 541 15.72 -1.88 -22.95
C ALA A 541 17.10 -1.99 -23.61
N ILE A 542 18.14 -2.19 -22.80
CA ILE A 542 19.53 -2.30 -23.25
C ILE A 542 19.72 -3.60 -24.05
N THR A 543 19.24 -4.74 -23.52
CA THR A 543 19.30 -6.04 -24.20
C THR A 543 18.58 -5.99 -25.55
N LEU A 544 17.40 -5.37 -25.63
CA LEU A 544 16.63 -5.24 -26.89
C LEU A 544 17.33 -4.37 -27.92
N LYS A 545 17.85 -3.21 -27.51
CA LYS A 545 18.59 -2.32 -28.43
C LYS A 545 19.87 -2.98 -28.95
N ALA A 546 20.57 -3.73 -28.09
CA ALA A 546 21.74 -4.50 -28.49
C ALA A 546 21.35 -5.61 -29.49
N MET A 547 20.29 -6.37 -29.22
CA MET A 547 19.79 -7.37 -30.17
C MET A 547 19.39 -6.74 -31.51
N ASP A 548 18.66 -5.63 -31.48
CA ASP A 548 18.21 -4.88 -32.66
C ASP A 548 19.39 -4.38 -33.50
N GLU A 549 20.44 -3.85 -32.86
CA GLU A 549 21.67 -3.41 -33.53
C GLU A 549 22.38 -4.58 -34.22
N LYS A 550 22.53 -5.74 -33.54
CA LYS A 550 23.22 -6.90 -34.11
C LYS A 550 22.44 -7.57 -35.23
N LEU A 551 21.11 -7.58 -35.15
CA LEU A 551 20.25 -8.00 -36.27
C LEU A 551 20.45 -7.10 -37.50
N GLY A 552 20.58 -5.79 -37.28
CA GLY A 552 20.89 -4.84 -38.36
C GLY A 552 22.29 -5.03 -38.96
N ALA A 553 23.27 -5.42 -38.14
CA ALA A 553 24.64 -5.68 -38.59
C ALA A 553 24.78 -6.97 -39.40
N GLN A 554 24.02 -8.03 -39.08
CA GLN A 554 23.99 -9.28 -39.85
C GLN A 554 23.24 -9.17 -41.19
N SER A 555 22.38 -8.17 -41.32
CA SER A 555 21.54 -7.96 -42.52
C SER A 555 22.21 -7.11 -43.62
N ARG A 556 23.44 -6.64 -43.39
CA ARG A 556 24.25 -5.93 -44.40
C ARG A 556 25.16 -6.93 -45.11
N PRO A 557 25.12 -7.00 -46.46
CA PRO A 557 25.88 -7.99 -47.24
C PRO A 557 27.39 -7.82 -47.13
#